data_AF-A0A2V8RQC2-F1
#
_entry.id   AF-A0A2V8RQC2-F1
#
_cell.length_a   1.000
_cell.length_b   1.000
_cell.length_c   1.000
_cell.angle_alpha   90.00
_cell.angle_beta   90.00
_cell.angle_gamma   90.00
#
_symmetry.space_group_name_H-M   'P 1'
#
loop_
_entity.id
_entity.type
_entity.pdbx_description
1 polymer ?
#
loop_
_entity_poly.entity_id
_entity_poly.type
_entity_poly.pdbx_seq_one_letter_code
_entity_poly.pdbx_strand_id
1 'polypeptide(L)'
;MKKLIYSFTIFAAIAGLFVIAACTDIAEPIAVSVSPTPAPTAAPKSDGQDAPRISLAEAKKAFDEGTATFIDTHPKATYDAGHVPGAINIT
;
A
#
# COMPACT_ATOMS: atom_id res chain seq x y z
N MET A 1 2.86 41.38 -27.43
CA MET A 1 2.45 40.55 -28.60
C MET A 1 2.70 39.04 -28.44
N LYS A 2 3.39 38.56 -27.39
CA LYS A 2 3.57 37.10 -27.16
C LYS A 2 2.45 36.46 -26.30
N LYS A 3 1.74 37.26 -25.51
CA LYS A 3 0.59 36.83 -24.68
C LYS A 3 -0.72 36.66 -25.47
N LEU A 4 -0.79 37.19 -26.69
CA LEU A 4 -1.94 37.07 -27.60
C LEU A 4 -1.87 35.82 -28.49
N ILE A 5 -0.68 35.21 -28.59
CA ILE A 5 -0.43 33.97 -29.35
C ILE A 5 -0.73 32.74 -28.47
N TYR A 6 -0.40 32.80 -27.16
CA TYR A 6 -0.65 31.70 -26.22
C TYR A 6 -2.13 31.52 -25.82
N SER A 7 -2.96 32.55 -25.97
CA SER A 7 -4.40 32.45 -25.69
C SER A 7 -5.19 31.81 -26.84
N PHE A 8 -4.66 31.84 -28.07
CA PHE A 8 -5.30 31.25 -29.25
C PHE A 8 -4.96 29.76 -29.41
N THR A 9 -3.80 29.34 -28.89
CA THR A 9 -3.38 27.93 -28.86
C THR A 9 -4.04 27.11 -27.75
N ILE A 10 -4.66 27.74 -26.74
CA ILE A 10 -5.37 27.05 -25.65
C ILE A 10 -6.83 26.72 -26.02
N PHE A 11 -7.44 27.44 -26.98
CA PHE A 11 -8.84 27.23 -27.36
C PHE A 11 -9.03 26.24 -28.54
N ALA A 12 -7.99 25.98 -29.33
CA ALA A 12 -8.05 25.09 -30.50
C ALA A 12 -7.74 23.62 -30.21
N ALA A 13 -7.36 23.26 -28.97
CA ALA A 13 -7.13 21.86 -28.57
C ALA A 13 -8.39 21.19 -27.98
N ILE A 14 -9.50 21.92 -27.82
CA ILE A 14 -10.70 21.45 -27.11
C ILE A 14 -11.87 21.12 -28.06
N ALA A 15 -11.70 21.22 -29.38
CA ALA A 15 -12.78 20.99 -30.34
C ALA A 15 -12.28 20.30 -31.62
N GLY A 16 -12.50 18.98 -31.70
CA GLY A 16 -12.17 18.14 -32.85
C GLY A 16 -11.16 17.07 -32.42
N LEU A 17 -11.56 15.82 -32.19
CA LEU A 17 -12.11 15.00 -33.26
C LEU A 17 -12.91 13.85 -32.66
N PHE A 18 -14.17 13.84 -33.05
CA PHE A 18 -15.20 12.83 -32.79
C PHE A 18 -14.92 11.56 -33.60
N VAL A 19 -15.11 10.41 -32.95
CA VAL A 19 -15.75 9.18 -33.47
C VAL A 19 -15.11 8.41 -34.63
N ILE A 20 -14.57 7.25 -34.25
CA ILE A 20 -14.58 5.95 -34.95
C ILE A 20 -14.32 4.90 -33.87
N ALA A 21 -14.80 3.67 -33.86
CA ALA A 21 -15.84 2.91 -34.54
C ALA A 21 -15.88 1.60 -33.71
N ALA A 22 -17.06 1.01 -33.57
CA ALA A 22 -17.28 -0.16 -32.74
C ALA A 22 -16.38 -1.36 -33.12
N CYS A 23 -15.75 -1.96 -32.11
CA CYS A 23 -15.60 -3.41 -32.04
C CYS A 23 -16.20 -3.86 -30.70
N THR A 24 -17.34 -4.51 -30.85
CA THR A 24 -17.95 -5.40 -29.86
C THR A 24 -16.97 -6.49 -29.45
N ASP A 25 -16.78 -6.67 -28.15
CA ASP A 25 -16.69 -8.03 -27.60
C ASP A 25 -17.41 -8.06 -26.25
N ILE A 26 -18.49 -8.83 -26.27
CA ILE A 26 -19.25 -9.26 -25.13
C ILE A 26 -18.33 -10.18 -24.32
N ALA A 27 -17.88 -9.69 -23.18
CA ALA A 27 -17.54 -10.52 -22.04
C ALA A 27 -18.33 -9.97 -20.87
N GLU A 28 -19.50 -10.55 -20.62
CA GLU A 28 -20.17 -10.37 -19.33
C GLU A 28 -19.16 -10.76 -18.25
N PRO A 29 -18.78 -9.87 -17.31
CA PRO A 29 -18.15 -10.36 -16.12
C PRO A 29 -19.21 -11.22 -15.45
N ILE A 30 -18.97 -12.53 -15.39
CA ILE A 30 -19.66 -13.41 -14.45
C ILE A 30 -19.42 -12.75 -13.10
N ALA A 31 -20.42 -12.03 -12.61
CA ALA A 31 -20.43 -11.48 -11.28
C ALA A 31 -20.52 -12.68 -10.36
N VAL A 32 -19.36 -13.23 -10.01
CA VAL A 32 -19.21 -14.06 -8.84
C VAL A 32 -19.51 -13.12 -7.68
N SER A 33 -20.79 -13.06 -7.34
CA SER A 33 -21.27 -12.51 -6.08
C SER A 33 -20.76 -13.45 -4.99
N VAL A 34 -19.47 -13.34 -4.68
CA VAL A 34 -18.97 -13.70 -3.36
C VAL A 34 -19.58 -12.67 -2.43
N SER A 35 -20.77 -13.00 -1.91
CA SER A 35 -21.19 -12.45 -0.62
C SER A 35 -19.97 -12.52 0.29
N PRO A 36 -19.55 -11.43 0.93
CA PRO A 36 -18.55 -11.51 1.96
C PRO A 36 -19.15 -12.38 3.07
N THR A 37 -18.88 -13.68 3.05
CA THR A 37 -18.85 -14.45 4.27
C THR A 37 -17.91 -13.67 5.16
N PRO A 38 -18.36 -13.09 6.29
CA PRO A 38 -17.44 -12.50 7.21
C PRO A 38 -16.43 -13.60 7.51
N ALA A 39 -15.20 -13.40 7.04
CA ALA A 39 -14.09 -14.24 7.43
C ALA A 39 -14.21 -14.34 8.95
N PRO A 40 -14.22 -15.55 9.54
CA PRO A 40 -14.32 -15.68 10.98
C PRO A 40 -13.30 -14.70 11.55
N THR A 41 -13.79 -13.68 12.28
CA THR A 41 -12.92 -12.86 13.13
C THR A 41 -12.15 -13.89 13.91
N ALA A 42 -10.90 -14.10 13.52
CA ALA A 42 -10.08 -15.11 14.16
C ALA A 42 -10.03 -14.67 15.61
N ALA A 43 -10.75 -15.40 16.46
CA ALA A 43 -10.61 -15.25 17.89
C ALA A 43 -9.11 -15.22 18.19
N PRO A 44 -8.64 -14.31 19.06
CA PRO A 44 -7.22 -14.15 19.31
C PRO A 44 -6.72 -15.52 19.79
N LYS A 45 -5.94 -16.18 18.94
CA LYS A 45 -5.36 -17.44 19.36
C LYS A 45 -4.34 -17.08 20.44
N SER A 46 -4.54 -17.61 21.64
CA SER A 46 -3.64 -17.43 22.78
C SER A 46 -2.42 -18.34 22.57
N ASP A 47 -1.49 -17.91 21.71
CA ASP A 47 -0.40 -18.75 21.14
C ASP A 47 0.92 -18.70 21.94
N GLY A 48 0.90 -18.69 23.27
CA GLY A 48 2.14 -18.55 24.06
C GLY A 48 2.79 -17.16 23.93
N GLN A 49 1.95 -16.14 23.79
CA GLN A 49 2.38 -14.75 23.66
C GLN A 49 2.45 -14.13 25.06
N ASP A 50 3.47 -14.51 25.85
CA ASP A 50 3.73 -13.91 27.16
C ASP A 50 4.26 -12.47 27.04
N ALA A 51 4.65 -12.05 25.83
CA ALA A 51 5.12 -10.70 25.54
C ALA A 51 3.93 -9.77 25.21
N PRO A 52 3.78 -8.63 25.92
CA PRO A 52 2.84 -7.59 25.55
C PRO A 52 3.08 -7.12 24.11
N ARG A 53 2.00 -6.96 23.35
CA ARG A 53 2.04 -6.41 21.99
C ARG A 53 1.66 -4.94 22.01
N ILE A 54 2.32 -4.15 21.19
CA ILE A 54 2.05 -2.73 20.98
C ILE A 54 1.78 -2.46 19.50
N SER A 55 1.15 -1.33 19.20
CA SER A 55 0.94 -0.92 17.81
C SER A 55 2.26 -0.50 17.15
N LEU A 56 2.30 -0.48 15.81
CA LEU A 56 3.45 0.03 15.04
C LEU A 56 3.76 1.49 15.39
N ALA A 57 2.72 2.31 15.58
CA ALA A 57 2.87 3.72 15.91
C ALA A 57 3.53 3.92 17.28
N GLU A 58 3.13 3.13 18.28
CA GLU A 58 3.75 3.15 19.61
C GLU A 58 5.19 2.64 19.57
N ALA A 59 5.45 1.54 18.84
CA ALA A 59 6.81 1.02 18.67
C ALA A 59 7.73 2.05 18.03
N LYS A 60 7.25 2.74 16.97
CA LYS A 60 8.03 3.80 16.32
C LYS A 60 8.27 4.98 17.26
N LYS A 61 7.24 5.44 17.97
CA LYS A 61 7.38 6.53 18.96
C LYS A 61 8.43 6.20 20.01
N ALA A 62 8.38 5.00 20.59
CA ALA A 62 9.33 4.58 21.61
C ALA A 62 10.77 4.49 21.07
N PHE A 63 10.94 4.01 19.84
CA PHE A 63 12.24 3.97 19.15
C PHE A 63 12.77 5.38 18.85
N ASP A 64 11.94 6.27 18.32
CA ASP A 64 12.31 7.66 18.04
C ASP A 64 12.69 8.42 19.33
N GLU A 65 12.03 8.11 20.45
CA GLU A 65 12.34 8.64 21.79
C GLU A 65 13.60 8.01 22.43
N GLY A 66 14.19 6.99 21.79
CA GLY A 66 15.35 6.28 22.32
C GLY A 66 15.06 5.40 23.54
N THR A 67 13.78 5.09 23.78
CA THR A 67 13.32 4.27 24.91
C THR A 67 13.12 2.79 24.54
N ALA A 68 13.21 2.47 23.26
CA ALA A 68 13.09 1.11 22.74
C ALA A 68 14.17 0.81 21.68
N THR A 69 14.47 -0.47 21.48
CA THR A 69 15.37 -0.98 20.44
C THR A 69 14.69 -2.09 19.67
N PHE A 70 14.81 -2.09 18.35
CA PHE A 70 14.32 -3.18 17.52
C PHE A 70 15.30 -4.36 17.56
N ILE A 71 14.79 -5.53 17.92
CA ILE A 71 15.54 -6.79 17.86
C ILE A 71 14.93 -7.63 16.74
N ASP A 72 15.76 -7.99 15.75
CA ASP A 72 15.35 -8.82 14.63
C ASP A 72 15.73 -10.28 14.88
N THR A 73 14.73 -11.14 14.96
CA THR A 73 14.87 -12.58 15.22
C THR A 73 14.80 -13.43 13.94
N HIS A 74 14.68 -12.81 12.77
CA HIS A 74 14.72 -13.52 11.50
C HIS A 74 16.15 -13.99 11.18
N PRO A 75 16.31 -15.05 10.37
CA PRO A 75 17.63 -15.47 9.90
C PRO A 75 18.41 -14.33 9.26
N LYS A 76 19.73 -14.33 9.44
CA LYS A 76 20.64 -13.31 8.93
C LYS A 76 20.41 -12.92 7.46
N ALA A 77 20.12 -13.88 6.58
CA ALA A 77 19.86 -13.60 5.17
C ALA A 77 18.65 -12.68 4.95
N THR A 78 17.59 -12.82 5.76
CA THR A 78 16.40 -11.95 5.72
C THR A 78 16.72 -10.55 6.23
N TYR A 79 17.44 -10.47 7.35
CA TYR A 79 17.90 -9.20 7.90
C TYR A 79 18.79 -8.44 6.89
N ASP A 80 19.77 -9.13 6.29
CA ASP A 80 20.69 -8.55 5.30
C ASP A 80 19.97 -8.08 4.02
N ALA A 81 18.87 -8.74 3.63
CA ALA A 81 18.05 -8.32 2.50
C ALA A 81 17.27 -7.01 2.76
N GLY A 82 16.95 -6.74 4.03
CA GLY A 82 16.31 -5.49 4.45
C GLY A 82 15.73 -5.59 5.86
N HIS A 83 16.04 -4.60 6.69
CA HIS A 83 15.62 -4.52 8.09
C HIS A 83 15.33 -3.07 8.50
N VAL A 84 14.73 -2.91 9.69
CA VAL A 84 14.51 -1.58 10.28
C VAL A 84 15.87 -0.95 10.62
N PRO A 85 16.19 0.28 10.16
CA PRO A 85 17.45 0.93 10.47
C PRO A 85 17.73 0.99 11.98
N GLY A 86 18.91 0.54 12.40
CA GLY A 86 19.29 0.48 13.81
C GLY A 86 18.78 -0.75 14.58
N ALA A 87 18.05 -1.66 13.93
CA ALA A 87 17.70 -2.94 14.53
C ALA A 87 18.93 -3.85 14.71
N ILE A 88 18.90 -4.70 15.73
CA ILE A 88 19.98 -5.66 16.04
C ILE A 88 19.49 -7.08 15.69
N ASN A 89 20.20 -7.76 14.80
CA ASN A 89 19.95 -9.18 14.53
C ASN A 89 20.68 -10.07 15.55
N ILE A 90 19.99 -11.08 16.10
CA ILE A 90 20.52 -11.94 17.17
C ILE A 90 20.70 -13.41 16.76
N THR A 91 20.60 -13.70 15.46
CA THR A 91 20.67 -15.06 14.90
C THR A 91 21.78 -15.19 13.88
#